data_AF-T0J5J6-F1
#
_entry.id   AF-T0J5J6-F1
#
_cell.length_a   1.000
_cell.length_b   1.000
_cell.length_c   1.000
_cell.angle_alpha   90.00
_cell.angle_beta   90.00
_cell.angle_gamma   90.00
#
_symmetry.space_group_name_H-M   'P 1'
#
loop_
_entity.id
_entity.type
_entity.pdbx_description
1 polymer ?
#
loop_
_entity_poly.entity_id
_entity_poly.type
_entity_poly.pdbx_seq_one_letter_code
_entity_poly.pdbx_strand_id
1 'polypeptide(L)'
;MAIDYATLQLLSPVVVTATALGIGGWIFNNWLRMRHGYPLENSWGKAVYPKEDAEAHARVQLLTQENAQLRAEIGSIKDRLASVERIVTDQGYDVARQIEGLREARHGIGHEVTQ
;
A
#
# COMPACT_ATOMS: atom_id res chain seq x y z
N MET A 1 13.54 -64.40 17.91
CA MET A 1 14.80 -63.79 17.45
C MET A 1 15.28 -62.88 18.57
N ALA A 2 16.13 -63.40 19.45
CA ALA A 2 16.76 -62.57 20.47
C ALA A 2 17.83 -61.72 19.77
N ILE A 3 17.84 -60.41 20.02
CA ILE A 3 18.89 -59.55 19.48
C ILE A 3 20.10 -59.74 20.40
N ASP A 4 21.12 -60.42 19.89
CA ASP A 4 22.33 -60.70 20.66
C ASP A 4 23.15 -59.43 20.88
N TYR A 5 23.87 -59.34 22.00
CA TYR A 5 24.69 -58.17 22.35
C TYR A 5 25.73 -57.81 21.27
N ALA A 6 26.29 -58.81 20.59
CA ALA A 6 27.22 -58.61 19.47
C ALA A 6 26.55 -57.90 18.28
N THR A 7 25.28 -58.19 18.01
CA THR A 7 24.52 -57.53 16.94
C THR A 7 24.19 -56.07 17.29
N LEU A 8 23.93 -55.78 18.57
CA LEU A 8 23.74 -54.41 19.06
C LEU A 8 25.00 -53.57 18.94
N GLN A 9 26.16 -54.11 19.32
CA GLN A 9 27.43 -53.39 19.20
C GLN A 9 27.77 -53.07 17.74
N LEU A 10 27.55 -54.03 16.82
CA LEU A 10 27.82 -53.84 15.40
C LEU A 10 26.91 -52.79 14.75
N LEU A 11 25.63 -52.75 15.13
CA LEU A 11 24.65 -51.83 14.54
C LEU A 11 24.59 -50.47 15.24
N SER A 12 25.01 -50.38 16.50
CA SER A 12 24.98 -49.13 17.29
C SER A 12 25.65 -47.92 16.61
N PRO A 13 26.86 -47.99 16.03
CA PRO A 13 27.47 -46.81 15.41
C PRO A 13 26.70 -46.34 14.17
N VAL A 14 26.12 -47.26 13.41
CA VAL A 14 25.31 -46.94 12.23
C VAL A 14 24.03 -46.22 12.64
N VAL A 15 23.36 -46.72 13.69
CA VAL A 15 22.12 -46.12 14.21
C VAL A 15 22.37 -44.72 14.77
N VAL A 16 23.45 -44.53 15.54
CA VAL A 16 23.81 -43.21 16.08
C VAL A 16 24.14 -42.22 14.97
N THR A 17 24.92 -42.65 13.98
CA THR A 17 25.30 -41.78 12.85
C THR A 17 24.09 -41.39 12.01
N ALA A 18 23.21 -42.35 11.68
CA ALA A 18 22.00 -42.09 10.91
C ALA A 18 21.05 -41.13 11.66
N THR A 19 20.89 -41.30 12.97
CA THR A 19 20.05 -40.42 13.81
C THR A 19 20.63 -39.00 13.85
N ALA A 20 21.94 -38.86 14.04
CA ALA A 20 22.61 -37.56 14.07
C ALA A 20 22.45 -36.81 12.74
N LEU A 21 22.61 -37.50 11.61
CA LEU A 21 22.40 -36.91 10.27
C LEU A 21 20.94 -36.54 10.02
N GLY A 22 19.98 -37.35 10.48
CA GLY A 22 18.55 -37.04 10.38
C GLY A 22 18.16 -35.77 11.13
N ILE A 23 18.64 -35.62 12.37
CA ILE A 23 18.41 -34.42 13.19
C ILE A 23 19.11 -33.21 12.56
N GLY A 24 20.37 -33.36 12.14
CA GLY A 24 21.12 -32.31 11.47
C GLY A 24 20.44 -31.81 10.19
N GLY A 25 19.94 -32.74 9.36
CA GLY A 25 19.19 -32.42 8.15
C GLY A 25 17.88 -31.68 8.44
N TRP A 26 17.14 -32.07 9.48
CA TRP A 26 15.91 -31.40 9.88
C TRP A 26 16.15 -29.98 10.40
N ILE A 27 17.18 -29.78 11.23
CA ILE A 27 17.59 -28.46 11.72
C ILE A 27 18.04 -27.57 10.56
N PHE A 28 18.85 -28.11 9.64
CA PHE A 28 19.32 -27.37 8.48
C PHE A 28 18.16 -26.97 7.56
N ASN A 29 17.19 -27.86 7.33
CA ASN A 29 15.99 -27.57 6.55
C ASN A 29 15.15 -26.46 7.20
N ASN A 30 14.95 -26.51 8.52
CA ASN A 30 14.26 -25.45 9.24
C ASN A 30 15.04 -24.12 9.21
N TRP A 31 16.36 -24.16 9.36
CA TRP A 31 17.22 -22.98 9.26
C TRP A 31 17.14 -22.33 7.87
N LEU A 32 17.14 -23.14 6.82
CA LEU A 32 17.01 -22.66 5.46
C LEU A 32 15.64 -22.00 5.24
N ARG A 33 14.55 -22.63 5.70
CA ARG A 33 13.19 -22.06 5.61
C ARG A 33 13.07 -20.74 6.38
N MET A 34 13.64 -20.66 7.58
CA MET A 34 13.69 -19.42 8.37
C MET A 34 14.45 -18.31 7.65
N ARG A 35 15.60 -18.61 7.04
CA ARG A 35 16.42 -17.63 6.33
C ARG A 35 15.80 -17.15 5.01
N HIS A 36 15.01 -17.99 4.36
CA HIS A 36 14.33 -17.68 3.09
C HIS A 36 12.91 -17.11 3.26
N GLY A 37 12.48 -16.86 4.50
CA GLY A 37 11.20 -16.19 4.77
C GLY A 37 9.96 -17.03 4.47
N TYR A 38 10.08 -18.36 4.41
CA TYR A 38 8.91 -19.22 4.31
C TYR A 38 8.21 -19.26 5.68
N PRO A 39 6.87 -19.14 5.72
CA PRO A 39 6.15 -19.20 6.98
C PRO A 39 6.47 -20.51 7.70
N LEU A 40 6.83 -20.39 8.97
CA LEU A 40 6.95 -21.52 9.86
C LEU A 40 5.54 -22.02 10.13
N GLU A 41 5.15 -23.10 9.45
CA GLU A 41 3.87 -23.75 9.70
C GLU A 41 3.92 -24.43 11.07
N ASN A 42 2.90 -24.22 11.89
CA ASN A 42 2.68 -25.09 13.04
C ASN A 42 2.24 -26.48 12.54
N SER A 43 2.26 -27.50 13.42
CA SER A 43 1.86 -28.88 13.13
C SER A 43 0.41 -29.08 12.67
N TRP A 44 -0.33 -28.00 12.35
CA TRP A 44 -1.70 -27.98 11.86
C TRP A 44 -1.89 -27.10 10.61
N GLY A 45 -0.82 -26.85 9.84
CA GLY A 45 -0.91 -26.26 8.50
C GLY A 45 -1.33 -24.78 8.49
N LYS A 46 -1.21 -24.08 9.62
CA LYS A 46 -1.41 -22.63 9.68
C LYS A 46 -0.03 -21.98 9.75
N ALA A 47 0.24 -21.08 8.79
CA ALA A 47 1.38 -20.19 8.83
C ALA A 47 1.39 -19.43 10.16
N VAL A 48 2.37 -19.71 11.01
CA VAL A 48 2.62 -18.90 12.19
C VAL A 48 3.35 -17.67 11.70
N TYR A 49 2.60 -16.61 11.41
CA TYR A 49 3.18 -15.27 11.26
C TYR A 49 3.69 -14.84 12.65
N PRO A 50 5.00 -14.63 12.82
CA PRO A 50 5.56 -14.30 14.12
C PRO A 50 5.23 -12.84 14.45
N LYS A 51 4.17 -12.60 15.23
CA LYS A 51 3.98 -11.39 16.05
C LYS A 51 4.11 -10.00 15.37
N GLU A 52 4.14 -9.91 14.05
CA GLU A 52 4.06 -8.63 13.33
C GLU A 52 2.62 -8.09 13.28
N ASP A 53 1.59 -8.90 13.55
CA ASP A 53 0.20 -8.47 13.42
C ASP A 53 -0.16 -7.25 14.28
N ALA A 54 0.34 -7.11 15.51
CA ALA A 54 0.01 -5.94 16.34
C ALA A 54 0.62 -4.63 15.81
N GLU A 55 1.90 -4.66 15.42
CA GLU A 55 2.60 -3.48 14.87
C GLU A 55 2.18 -3.20 13.43
N ALA A 56 1.93 -4.23 12.62
CA ALA A 56 1.42 -4.11 11.27
C ALA A 56 -0.03 -3.59 11.27
N HIS A 57 -0.90 -4.09 12.16
CA HIS A 57 -2.25 -3.55 12.31
C HIS A 57 -2.24 -2.11 12.83
N ALA A 58 -1.35 -1.76 13.77
CA ALA A 58 -1.19 -0.38 14.21
C ALA A 58 -0.72 0.53 13.06
N ARG A 59 0.26 0.09 12.26
CA ARG A 59 0.73 0.82 11.07
C ARG A 59 -0.35 0.96 10.01
N VAL A 60 -1.15 -0.08 9.76
CA VAL A 60 -2.28 -0.01 8.82
C VAL A 60 -3.35 0.96 9.30
N GLN A 61 -3.62 1.02 10.59
CA GLN A 61 -4.55 2.02 11.16
C GLN A 61 -4.02 3.44 11.01
N LEU A 62 -2.74 3.68 11.32
CA LEU A 62 -2.10 4.99 11.12
C LEU A 62 -2.11 5.42 9.65
N LEU A 63 -1.71 4.53 8.73
CA LEU A 63 -1.75 4.80 7.30
C LEU A 63 -3.17 5.05 6.78
N THR A 64 -4.17 4.34 7.33
CA THR A 64 -5.57 4.55 6.96
C THR A 64 -6.07 5.93 7.43
N GLN A 65 -5.64 6.38 8.60
CA GLN A 65 -5.93 7.74 9.09
C GLN A 65 -5.24 8.81 8.23
N GLU A 66 -3.97 8.63 7.88
CA GLU A 66 -3.25 9.53 6.97
C GLU A 66 -3.92 9.61 5.59
N ASN A 67 -4.35 8.47 5.05
CA ASN A 67 -5.09 8.44 3.78
C ASN A 67 -6.45 9.15 3.87
N ALA A 68 -7.16 9.05 5.00
CA ALA A 68 -8.42 9.77 5.22
C ALA A 68 -8.18 11.28 5.29
N GLN A 69 -7.11 11.73 5.96
CA GLN A 69 -6.73 13.13 6.04
C GLN A 69 -6.33 13.69 4.67
N LEU A 70 -5.49 12.98 3.92
CA LEU A 70 -5.09 13.40 2.57
C LEU A 70 -6.30 13.51 1.63
N ARG A 71 -7.27 12.60 1.74
CA ARG A 71 -8.51 12.68 0.95
C ARG A 71 -9.35 13.90 1.31
N ALA A 72 -9.42 14.25 2.60
CA ALA A 72 -10.10 15.46 3.05
C ALA A 72 -9.39 16.74 2.54
N GLU A 73 -8.06 16.77 2.61
CA GLU A 73 -7.26 17.89 2.11
C GLU A 73 -7.42 18.06 0.59
N ILE A 74 -7.35 16.97 -0.18
CA ILE A 74 -7.61 16.96 -1.62
C ILE A 74 -9.04 17.44 -1.93
N GLY A 75 -10.03 17.04 -1.12
CA GLY A 75 -11.41 17.54 -1.23
C GLY A 75 -11.47 19.05 -1.11
N SER A 76 -10.85 19.61 -0.07
CA SER A 76 -10.82 21.07 0.15
C SER A 76 -10.13 21.84 -0.98
N ILE A 77 -9.08 21.27 -1.57
CA ILE A 77 -8.38 21.87 -2.71
C ILE A 77 -9.28 21.84 -3.95
N LYS A 78 -10.00 20.74 -4.19
CA LYS A 78 -10.96 20.64 -5.29
C LYS A 78 -12.09 21.66 -5.18
N ASP A 79 -12.66 21.84 -3.98
CA ASP A 79 -13.73 22.81 -3.75
C ASP A 79 -13.26 24.24 -4.05
N ARG A 80 -12.03 24.58 -3.63
CA ARG A 80 -11.41 25.87 -3.94
C ARG A 80 -11.14 26.02 -5.44
N LEU A 81 -10.67 24.97 -6.10
CA LEU A 81 -10.42 24.98 -7.54
C LEU A 81 -11.72 25.21 -8.31
N ALA A 82 -12.82 24.54 -7.94
CA ALA A 82 -14.14 24.75 -8.53
C ALA A 82 -14.63 26.20 -8.32
N SER A 83 -14.39 26.78 -7.14
CA SER A 83 -14.70 28.20 -6.90
C SER A 83 -13.88 29.12 -7.80
N VAL A 84 -12.60 28.83 -8.02
CA VAL A 84 -11.73 29.61 -8.92
C VAL A 84 -12.18 29.47 -10.37
N GLU A 85 -12.48 28.25 -10.82
CA GLU A 85 -13.01 27.97 -12.16
C GLU A 85 -14.29 28.76 -12.43
N ARG A 86 -15.20 28.80 -11.45
CA ARG A 86 -16.42 29.60 -11.53
C ARG A 86 -16.13 31.09 -11.65
N ILE A 87 -15.24 31.64 -10.82
CA ILE A 87 -14.87 33.06 -10.88
C ILE A 87 -14.28 33.42 -12.24
N VAL A 88 -13.31 32.63 -12.72
CA VAL A 88 -12.64 32.91 -14.00
C VAL A 88 -13.61 32.81 -15.17
N THR A 89 -14.49 31.81 -15.15
CA THR A 89 -15.48 31.60 -16.22
C THR A 89 -16.56 32.69 -16.20
N ASP A 90 -17.21 32.93 -15.06
CA ASP A 90 -18.30 33.90 -14.94
C ASP A 90 -17.80 35.33 -15.24
N GLN A 91 -16.66 35.75 -14.66
CA GLN A 91 -16.10 37.08 -14.88
C GLN A 91 -15.64 37.28 -16.33
N GLY A 92 -15.11 36.24 -16.99
CA GLY A 92 -14.69 36.32 -18.39
C GLY A 92 -15.85 36.64 -19.33
N TYR A 93 -17.00 35.99 -19.15
CA TYR A 93 -18.21 36.28 -19.94
C TYR A 93 -18.80 37.65 -19.62
N ASP A 94 -18.79 38.09 -18.37
CA ASP A 94 -19.31 39.40 -17.96
C ASP A 94 -18.49 40.55 -18.56
N VAL A 95 -17.16 40.47 -18.52
CA VAL A 95 -16.29 41.49 -19.11
C VAL A 95 -16.44 41.53 -20.62
N ALA A 96 -16.52 40.38 -21.30
CA ALA A 96 -16.72 40.34 -22.75
C ALA A 96 -18.04 41.01 -23.16
N ARG A 97 -19.14 40.74 -22.42
CA ARG A 97 -20.44 41.40 -22.66
C ARG A 97 -20.38 42.90 -22.42
N GLN A 98 -19.69 43.35 -21.36
CA GLN A 98 -19.51 44.77 -21.07
C GLN A 98 -18.71 45.48 -22.17
N ILE A 99 -17.67 44.84 -22.70
CA ILE A 99 -16.87 45.38 -23.81
C ILE A 99 -17.75 45.56 -25.05
N GLU A 100 -18.56 44.56 -25.41
CA GLU A 100 -19.42 44.67 -26.60
C GLU A 100 -20.48 45.76 -26.42
N GLY A 101 -21.09 45.87 -25.24
CA GLY A 101 -22.02 46.97 -24.92
C GLY A 101 -21.38 48.37 -25.04
N LEU A 102 -20.14 48.53 -24.57
CA LEU A 102 -19.38 49.78 -24.74
C LEU A 102 -18.99 50.05 -26.20
N ARG A 103 -18.73 48.99 -26.99
CA ARG A 103 -18.41 49.09 -28.41
C ARG A 103 -19.62 49.53 -29.23
N GLU A 104 -20.79 48.98 -28.95
CA GLU A 104 -22.05 49.32 -29.61
C GLU A 104 -22.51 50.74 -29.26
N ALA A 105 -22.45 51.11 -27.98
CA ALA A 105 -22.72 52.48 -27.53
C ALA A 105 -21.83 53.52 -28.24
N ARG A 106 -20.53 53.20 -28.42
CA ARG A 106 -19.59 54.06 -29.17
C ARG A 106 -19.95 54.18 -30.65
N HIS A 107 -20.40 53.10 -31.29
CA HIS A 107 -20.83 53.14 -32.69
C HIS A 107 -22.10 54.00 -32.85
N GLY A 108 -23.06 53.88 -31.93
CA GLY A 108 -24.26 54.72 -31.93
C GLY A 108 -23.94 56.22 -31.86
N ILE A 109 -23.01 56.62 -30.99
CA ILE A 109 -22.55 58.02 -30.87
C ILE A 109 -21.84 58.49 -32.15
N GLY A 110 -21.06 57.63 -32.81
CA GLY A 110 -20.38 57.97 -34.06
C GLY A 110 -21.33 58.29 -35.21
N HIS A 111 -22.48 57.63 -35.26
CA HIS A 111 -23.51 57.85 -36.28
C HIS A 111 -24.32 59.14 -36.06
N GLU A 112 -24.47 59.61 -34.82
CA GLU A 112 -25.15 60.88 -34.53
C GLU A 112 -24.30 62.12 -34.87
N VAL A 113 -22.97 62.01 -34.87
CA VAL A 113 -22.05 63.13 -35.16
C VAL A 113 -21.83 63.33 -36.68
N THR A 114 -22.30 62.39 -37.51
CA THR A 114 -22.18 62.47 -38.98
C THR A 114 -23.46 62.93 -39.72
N GLN A 115 -24.53 63.26 -38.99
CA GLN A 115 -25.71 63.97 -39.52
C GLN A 115 -25.69 65.44 -39.08
#